data_AF-A0A1Y5DH12-F1
#
_entry.id   AF-A0A1Y5DH12-F1
#
_cell.length_a   1.000
_cell.length_b   1.000
_cell.length_c   1.000
_cell.angle_alpha   90.00
_cell.angle_beta   90.00
_cell.angle_gamma   90.00
#
_symmetry.space_group_name_H-M   'P 1'
#
loop_
_entity.id
_entity.type
_entity.pdbx_description
1 polymer ?
#
loop_
_entity_poly.entity_id
_entity_poly.type
_entity_poly.pdbx_seq_one_letter_code
_entity_poly.pdbx_strand_id
1 'polypeptide(L)'
;MSELIDKKAITLLISQLGLAMVTEVVEAFVPDAQQNVLFLQTHWQMDQGKALRIKSHSLKSSSANIGFKQLSSLAKKLEECCLSNSEHEFNKHREELDELSQVLEASINELALMGLAQRKL
;
A
#
# COMPACT_ATOMS: atom_id res chain seq x y z
N MET A 1 -9.99 -15.02 1.81
CA MET A 1 -9.22 -13.92 2.43
C MET A 1 -7.77 -14.37 2.58
N SER A 2 -6.96 -14.02 1.60
CA SER A 2 -5.52 -14.26 1.52
C SER A 2 -4.76 -13.18 2.29
N GLU A 3 -3.72 -13.59 3.02
CA GLU A 3 -2.91 -12.83 4.01
C GLU A 3 -2.85 -11.30 3.86
N LEU A 4 -3.05 -10.64 5.02
CA LEU A 4 -3.14 -9.19 5.23
C LEU A 4 -1.77 -8.49 5.34
N ILE A 5 -0.80 -9.12 5.99
CA ILE A 5 0.61 -8.73 5.95
C ILE A 5 1.44 -10.00 6.11
N ASP A 6 2.56 -10.11 5.42
CA ASP A 6 3.45 -11.25 5.60
C ASP A 6 4.16 -11.12 6.96
N LYS A 7 3.60 -11.79 7.99
CA LYS A 7 4.14 -11.74 9.36
C LYS A 7 5.57 -12.24 9.44
N LYS A 8 5.97 -13.16 8.56
CA LYS A 8 7.35 -13.63 8.48
C LYS A 8 8.25 -12.52 7.94
N ALA A 9 7.79 -11.74 6.96
CA ALA A 9 8.52 -10.58 6.46
C ALA A 9 8.72 -9.51 7.54
N ILE A 10 7.68 -9.18 8.30
CA ILE A 10 7.79 -8.23 9.43
C ILE A 10 8.74 -8.76 10.52
N THR A 11 8.61 -10.02 10.90
CA THR A 11 9.49 -10.63 11.90
C THR A 11 10.95 -10.65 11.42
N LEU A 12 11.18 -10.93 10.14
CA LEU A 12 12.50 -10.89 9.53
C LEU A 12 13.08 -9.48 9.53
N LEU A 13 12.29 -8.47 9.15
CA LEU A 13 12.68 -7.06 9.22
C LEU A 13 13.09 -6.67 10.65
N ILE A 14 12.31 -7.06 11.65
CA ILE A 14 12.63 -6.80 13.07
C ILE A 14 13.95 -7.48 13.47
N SER A 15 14.17 -8.72 13.02
CA SER A 15 15.41 -9.44 13.31
C SER A 15 16.66 -8.82 12.66
N GLN A 16 16.50 -8.12 11.53
CA GLN A 16 17.59 -7.53 10.75
C GLN A 16 17.88 -6.07 11.16
N LEU A 17 16.85 -5.29 11.47
CA LEU A 17 16.95 -3.85 11.70
C LEU A 17 16.70 -3.45 13.16
N GLY A 18 16.15 -4.34 13.96
CA GLY A 18 15.69 -4.06 15.31
C GLY A 18 14.28 -3.46 15.35
N LEU A 19 13.58 -3.67 16.47
CA LEU A 19 12.19 -3.25 16.66
C LEU A 19 12.01 -1.74 16.44
N ALA A 20 12.87 -0.92 17.03
CA ALA A 20 12.76 0.54 16.97
C ALA A 20 12.82 1.07 15.52
N MET A 21 13.77 0.59 14.72
CA MET A 21 13.90 0.98 13.32
C MET A 21 12.68 0.55 12.49
N VAL A 22 12.16 -0.66 12.74
CA VAL A 22 10.97 -1.15 12.04
C VAL A 22 9.73 -0.33 12.42
N THR A 23 9.58 0.03 13.70
CA THR A 23 8.49 0.91 14.14
C THR A 23 8.56 2.26 13.42
N GLU A 24 9.72 2.92 13.36
CA GLU A 24 9.85 4.20 12.63
C GLU A 24 9.50 4.07 11.14
N VAL A 25 9.96 2.98 10.51
CA VAL A 25 9.69 2.70 9.09
C VAL A 25 8.19 2.46 8.85
N VAL A 26 7.52 1.71 9.74
CA VAL A 26 6.09 1.46 9.65
C VAL A 26 5.30 2.74 9.91
N GLU A 27 5.67 3.53 10.93
CA GLU A 27 5.02 4.81 11.24
C GLU A 27 5.11 5.81 10.08
N ALA A 28 6.21 5.80 9.32
CA ALA A 28 6.34 6.59 8.10
C ALA A 28 5.53 6.01 6.93
N PHE A 29 5.46 4.69 6.81
CA PHE A 29 4.74 4.00 5.74
C PHE A 29 3.22 4.20 5.81
N VAL A 30 2.62 4.02 7.00
CA VAL A 30 1.16 4.02 7.19
C VAL A 30 0.47 5.25 6.59
N PRO A 31 0.85 6.49 6.94
CA PRO A 31 0.20 7.67 6.39
C PRO A 31 0.44 7.84 4.88
N ASP A 32 1.62 7.49 4.36
CA ASP A 32 1.89 7.55 2.92
C ASP A 32 1.02 6.56 2.15
N ALA A 33 0.92 5.31 2.62
CA ALA A 33 0.10 4.28 2.02
C ALA A 33 -1.39 4.69 2.01
N GLN A 34 -1.90 5.15 3.16
CA GLN A 34 -3.29 5.63 3.28
C GLN A 34 -3.57 6.80 2.31
N GLN A 35 -2.67 7.78 2.23
CA GLN A 35 -2.85 8.93 1.33
C GLN A 35 -2.79 8.52 -0.14
N ASN A 36 -1.89 7.62 -0.52
CA ASN A 36 -1.77 7.16 -1.90
C ASN A 36 -2.96 6.30 -2.31
N VAL A 37 -3.45 5.42 -1.43
CA VAL A 37 -4.68 4.64 -1.67
C VAL A 37 -5.89 5.56 -1.79
N LEU A 38 -6.08 6.51 -0.86
CA LEU A 38 -7.18 7.47 -0.93
C LEU A 38 -7.16 8.27 -2.24
N PHE A 39 -5.98 8.72 -2.68
CA PHE A 39 -5.84 9.41 -3.95
C PHE A 39 -6.31 8.53 -5.12
N LEU A 40 -5.85 7.28 -5.18
CA LEU A 40 -6.22 6.35 -6.24
C LEU A 40 -7.71 5.97 -6.20
N GLN A 41 -8.33 5.89 -5.01
CA GLN A 41 -9.76 5.65 -4.85
C GLN A 41 -10.63 6.83 -5.28
N THR A 42 -10.10 8.04 -5.26
CA THR A 42 -10.83 9.28 -5.59
C THR A 42 -10.58 9.77 -7.02
N HIS A 43 -9.49 9.34 -7.65
CA HIS A 43 -9.10 9.77 -8.99
C HIS A 43 -8.99 8.58 -9.94
N TRP A 44 -9.94 8.51 -10.87
CA TRP A 44 -10.06 7.42 -11.82
C TRP A 44 -10.08 7.86 -13.28
N GLN A 45 -9.93 9.17 -13.49
CA GLN A 45 -9.85 9.78 -14.81
C GLN A 45 -8.38 9.89 -15.22
N MET A 46 -8.06 9.53 -16.46
CA MET A 46 -6.69 9.54 -16.98
C MET A 46 -6.18 10.95 -17.34
N ASP A 47 -7.02 11.99 -17.20
CA ASP A 47 -6.60 13.39 -17.27
C ASP A 47 -5.51 13.72 -16.23
N GLN A 48 -5.43 12.93 -15.15
CA GLN A 48 -4.41 12.98 -14.12
C GLN A 48 -3.36 11.85 -14.23
N GLY A 49 -3.19 11.24 -15.40
CA GLY A 49 -2.33 10.05 -15.59
C GLY A 49 -0.92 10.16 -15.00
N LYS A 50 -0.29 11.35 -15.03
CA LYS A 50 1.00 11.59 -14.37
C LYS A 50 0.92 11.46 -12.84
N ALA A 51 -0.11 12.03 -12.21
CA ALA A 51 -0.30 11.97 -10.77
C ALA A 51 -0.67 10.53 -10.34
N LEU A 52 -1.58 9.88 -11.06
CA LEU A 52 -1.95 8.46 -10.84
C LEU A 52 -0.72 7.56 -10.91
N ARG A 53 0.14 7.77 -11.91
CA ARG A 53 1.40 7.03 -12.04
C ARG A 53 2.33 7.24 -10.85
N ILE A 54 2.54 8.49 -10.43
CA ILE A 54 3.43 8.81 -9.28
C ILE A 54 2.90 8.13 -8.01
N LYS A 55 1.60 8.20 -7.77
CA LYS A 55 0.96 7.60 -6.59
C LYS A 55 1.02 6.08 -6.61
N SER A 56 0.76 5.47 -7.75
CA SER A 56 0.93 4.03 -7.98
C SER A 56 2.39 3.59 -7.77
N HIS A 57 3.35 4.35 -8.30
CA HIS A 57 4.77 4.06 -8.13
C HIS A 57 5.23 4.12 -6.67
N SER A 58 4.81 5.17 -5.94
CA SER A 58 5.12 5.33 -4.52
C SER A 58 4.56 4.16 -3.72
N LEU A 59 3.27 3.87 -3.91
CA LEU A 59 2.56 2.80 -3.21
C LEU A 59 3.17 1.42 -3.50
N LYS A 60 3.61 1.17 -4.73
CA LYS A 60 4.29 -0.08 -5.12
C LYS A 60 5.55 -0.31 -4.29
N SER A 61 6.44 0.69 -4.25
CA SER A 61 7.74 0.58 -3.59
C SER A 61 7.59 0.53 -2.08
N SER A 62 6.76 1.41 -1.50
CA SER A 62 6.56 1.47 -0.06
C SER A 62 5.89 0.18 0.47
N SER A 63 4.87 -0.33 -0.24
CA SER A 63 4.20 -1.59 0.12
C SER A 63 5.12 -2.82 0.04
N ALA A 64 6.00 -2.87 -0.97
CA ALA A 64 6.94 -3.97 -1.13
C ALA A 64 7.90 -4.09 0.06
N ASN A 65 8.42 -2.95 0.53
CA ASN A 65 9.41 -2.89 1.59
C ASN A 65 8.87 -3.37 2.95
N ILE A 66 7.57 -3.20 3.21
CA ILE A 66 6.93 -3.56 4.48
C ILE A 66 6.31 -4.97 4.44
N GLY A 67 6.11 -5.55 3.24
CA GLY A 67 5.53 -6.89 3.08
C GLY A 67 4.07 -6.91 2.62
N PHE A 68 3.52 -5.78 2.19
CA PHE A 68 2.19 -5.67 1.57
C PHE A 68 2.24 -6.09 0.09
N LYS A 69 2.51 -7.38 -0.16
CA LYS A 69 2.76 -7.92 -1.51
C LYS A 69 1.59 -7.71 -2.48
N GLN A 70 0.36 -7.91 -2.03
CA GLN A 70 -0.83 -7.76 -2.88
C GLN A 70 -1.04 -6.28 -3.27
N LEU A 71 -0.92 -5.36 -2.31
CA LEU A 71 -1.02 -3.92 -2.56
C LEU A 71 0.09 -3.44 -3.48
N SER A 72 1.32 -3.92 -3.28
CA SER A 72 2.45 -3.62 -4.17
C SER A 72 2.19 -4.11 -5.61
N SER A 73 1.66 -5.34 -5.75
CA SER A 73 1.33 -5.92 -7.05
C SER A 73 0.22 -5.14 -7.75
N LEU A 74 -0.84 -4.73 -7.05
CA LEU A 74 -1.90 -3.90 -7.62
C LEU A 74 -1.35 -2.55 -8.06
N ALA A 75 -0.57 -1.89 -7.20
CA ALA A 75 0.04 -0.60 -7.50
C ALA A 75 0.94 -0.67 -8.74
N LYS A 76 1.63 -1.79 -8.97
CA LYS A 76 2.37 -2.04 -10.22
C LYS A 76 1.43 -2.09 -11.45
N LYS A 77 0.31 -2.81 -11.39
CA LYS A 77 -0.67 -2.87 -12.48
C LYS A 77 -1.23 -1.47 -12.81
N LEU A 78 -1.58 -0.70 -11.79
CA LEU A 78 -2.08 0.67 -11.93
C LEU A 78 -1.03 1.59 -12.58
N GLU A 79 0.24 1.49 -12.18
CA GLU A 79 1.35 2.21 -12.79
C GLU A 79 1.51 1.86 -14.29
N GLU A 80 1.43 0.58 -14.65
CA GLU A 80 1.50 0.09 -16.03
C GLU A 80 0.33 0.56 -16.88
N CYS A 81 -0.88 0.62 -16.32
CA CYS A 81 -2.06 1.19 -16.98
C CYS A 81 -1.88 2.69 -17.28
N CYS A 82 -1.24 3.44 -16.37
CA CYS A 82 -0.91 4.85 -16.61
C CYS A 82 0.15 5.01 -17.70
N LEU A 83 1.15 4.13 -17.74
CA LEU A 83 2.19 4.16 -18.78
C LEU A 83 1.66 3.85 -20.18
N SER A 84 0.62 3.00 -20.26
CA SER A 84 -0.04 2.63 -21.50
C SER A 84 -1.21 3.55 -21.88
N ASN A 85 -1.51 4.57 -21.07
CA ASN A 85 -2.68 5.46 -21.20
C ASN A 85 -4.02 4.69 -21.34
N SER A 86 -4.15 3.54 -20.67
CA SER A 86 -5.34 2.70 -20.75
C SER A 86 -6.29 2.95 -19.59
N GLU A 87 -7.19 3.92 -19.75
CA GLU A 87 -8.19 4.26 -18.73
C GLU A 87 -9.14 3.10 -18.43
N HIS A 88 -9.54 2.35 -19.45
CA HIS A 88 -10.42 1.19 -19.27
C HIS A 88 -9.76 0.12 -18.41
N GLU A 89 -8.51 -0.22 -18.67
CA GLU A 89 -7.77 -1.21 -17.86
C GLU A 89 -7.51 -0.70 -16.44
N PHE A 90 -7.20 0.59 -16.28
CA PHE A 90 -7.05 1.20 -14.96
C PHE A 90 -8.32 1.06 -14.13
N ASN A 91 -9.48 1.35 -14.72
CA ASN A 91 -10.77 1.29 -14.04
C ASN A 91 -11.23 -0.13 -13.65
N LYS A 92 -10.73 -1.18 -14.33
CA LYS A 92 -11.02 -2.58 -13.93
C LYS A 92 -10.47 -2.94 -12.55
N HIS A 93 -9.47 -2.20 -12.07
CA HIS A 93 -8.82 -2.44 -10.79
C HIS A 93 -9.48 -1.73 -9.61
N ARG A 94 -10.60 -1.04 -9.81
CA ARG A 94 -11.28 -0.27 -8.76
C ARG A 94 -11.74 -1.13 -7.60
N GLU A 95 -12.45 -2.21 -7.88
CA GLU A 95 -12.93 -3.14 -6.85
C GLU A 95 -11.76 -3.79 -6.09
N GLU A 96 -10.71 -4.20 -6.80
CA GLU A 96 -9.48 -4.76 -6.21
C GLU A 96 -8.79 -3.74 -5.28
N LEU A 97 -8.79 -2.44 -5.63
CA LEU A 97 -8.25 -1.39 -4.78
C LEU A 97 -9.09 -1.18 -3.51
N ASP A 98 -10.42 -1.20 -3.63
CA ASP A 98 -11.32 -1.03 -2.49
C ASP A 98 -11.24 -2.20 -1.49
N GLU A 99 -11.11 -3.42 -2.00
CA GLU A 99 -10.85 -4.61 -1.17
C GLU A 99 -9.50 -4.50 -0.47
N LEU A 100 -8.43 -4.16 -1.21
CA LEU A 100 -7.09 -4.05 -0.64
C LEU A 100 -6.92 -2.85 0.31
N SER A 101 -7.74 -1.81 0.17
CA SER A 101 -7.80 -0.69 1.11
C SER A 101 -8.35 -1.13 2.48
N GLN A 102 -9.42 -1.92 2.50
CA GLN A 102 -9.94 -2.51 3.74
C GLN A 102 -8.93 -3.45 4.38
N VAL A 103 -8.20 -4.21 3.55
CA VAL A 103 -7.11 -5.06 4.00
C VAL A 103 -6.00 -4.20 4.62
N LEU A 104 -5.53 -3.15 3.94
CA LEU A 104 -4.52 -2.24 4.47
C LEU A 104 -4.88 -1.73 5.87
N GLU A 105 -6.11 -1.25 6.08
CA GLU A 105 -6.58 -0.77 7.39
C GLU A 105 -6.57 -1.85 8.47
N ALA A 106 -7.01 -3.08 8.15
CA ALA A 106 -6.95 -4.19 9.10
C ALA A 106 -5.50 -4.57 9.45
N SER A 107 -4.57 -4.54 8.49
CA SER A 107 -3.14 -4.80 8.73
C SER A 107 -2.49 -3.71 9.58
N ILE A 108 -2.84 -2.44 9.36
CA ILE A 108 -2.34 -1.32 10.17
C ILE A 108 -2.76 -1.50 11.63
N ASN A 109 -4.03 -1.89 11.87
CA ASN A 109 -4.50 -2.19 13.20
C ASN A 109 -3.75 -3.37 13.85
N GLU A 110 -3.43 -4.40 13.07
CA GLU A 110 -2.62 -5.52 13.55
C GLU A 110 -1.18 -5.10 13.90
N LEU A 111 -0.54 -4.30 13.05
CA LEU A 111 0.79 -3.71 13.32
C LEU A 111 0.78 -2.85 14.59
N ALA A 112 -0.28 -2.07 14.82
CA ALA A 112 -0.44 -1.29 16.03
C ALA A 112 -0.56 -2.17 17.29
N LEU A 113 -1.28 -3.29 17.20
CA LEU A 113 -1.34 -4.29 18.29
C LEU A 113 0.02 -4.94 18.57
N MET A 114 0.89 -5.04 17.56
CA MET A 114 2.27 -5.51 17.70
C MET A 114 3.24 -4.43 18.23
N GLY A 115 2.77 -3.20 18.47
CA GLY A 115 3.61 -2.08 18.90
C GLY A 115 4.48 -1.50 17.77
N LEU A 116 4.13 -1.76 16.51
CA LEU A 116 4.87 -1.31 15.32
C LEU A 116 4.27 -0.05 14.69
N ALA A 117 3.09 0.38 15.13
CA ALA A 117 2.44 1.60 14.67
C ALA A 117 1.62 2.24 15.80
N GLN A 118 1.44 3.56 15.75
CA GLN A 118 0.53 4.23 16.67
C GLN A 118 -0.92 3.89 16.35
N ARG A 119 -1.70 3.57 17.39
CA ARG A 119 -3.15 3.46 17.27
C ARG A 119 -3.72 4.86 17.07
N LYS A 120 -4.46 5.10 15.98
CA LYS A 120 -5.38 6.24 15.95
C LYS A 120 -6.47 5.97 16.98
N LEU A 121 -6.51 6.80 18.03
CA LEU A 121 -7.57 6.84 19.04
C LEU A 121 -8.89 7.28 18.40
#